data_AF-A0A8S2MPJ1-F1
#
_entry.id   AF-A0A8S2MPJ1-F1
#
_cell.length_a   1.000
_cell.length_b   1.000
_cell.length_c   1.000
_cell.angle_alpha   90.00
_cell.angle_beta   90.00
_cell.angle_gamma   90.00
#
_symmetry.space_group_name_H-M   'P 1'
#
loop_
_entity.id
_entity.type
_entity.pdbx_description
1 polymer ?
#
loop_
_entity_poly.entity_id
_entity_poly.type
_entity_poly.pdbx_seq_one_letter_code
_entity_poly.pdbx_strand_id
1 'polypeptide(L)'
;LVILAFIVDKQIRQGGMSNYLIINLAISDLLLGIAVLPFSASYSTFGIWYFGKIFCDIWLSIDVLCSTASIWSLLMIAFDRYIATSYPIHYRHHRHSISLALTNICIAWFVSLAICLLPTLFFERKLEIYSDINNKSVASSTTKYNESTRQCELYKDLNFVLTSSLLSFFIPLIIMIFLYAKVLYVIKQQSAIRHKTNSKLQSHNDKSNRQLCLDNSGTSQSLENNIIRDEIPTPDQQPLGRREITAEFRITRSLAIIIGCFICCWLPFFTLYIIRAVCHCLSFHGIEFFFWLGYSNSSINPVLYAILNKNFRLAFKNIFLSFKNIFFV
;
A
#
# COMPACT_ATOMS: atom_id res chain seq x y z
N LEU A 1 6.22 -15.15 4.69
CA LEU A 1 6.96 -15.25 3.41
C LEU A 1 7.68 -13.95 3.03
N VAL A 2 6.99 -12.80 2.94
CA VAL A 2 7.59 -11.50 2.58
C VAL A 2 8.77 -11.12 3.49
N ILE A 3 8.58 -11.21 4.82
CA ILE A 3 9.62 -10.94 5.82
C ILE A 3 10.82 -11.88 5.65
N LEU A 4 10.57 -13.19 5.46
CA LEU A 4 11.63 -14.18 5.22
C LEU A 4 12.44 -13.86 3.96
N ALA A 5 11.79 -13.46 2.87
CA ALA A 5 12.48 -13.06 1.64
C ALA A 5 13.40 -11.85 1.85
N PHE A 6 12.99 -10.89 2.67
CA PHE A 6 13.84 -9.75 3.00
C PHE A 6 15.06 -10.15 3.86
N ILE A 7 14.89 -11.07 4.80
CA ILE A 7 15.99 -11.57 5.66
C ILE A 7 16.99 -12.40 4.86
N VAL A 8 16.52 -13.25 3.95
CA VAL A 8 17.38 -14.17 3.19
C VAL A 8 18.02 -13.49 1.98
N ASP A 9 17.26 -12.69 1.22
CA ASP A 9 17.72 -12.14 -0.05
C ASP A 9 18.37 -10.75 0.11
N LYS A 10 19.69 -10.68 -0.08
CA LYS A 10 20.47 -9.44 -0.02
C LYS A 10 20.07 -8.45 -1.12
N GLN A 11 19.63 -8.90 -2.29
CA GLN A 11 19.20 -8.02 -3.38
C GLN A 11 17.90 -7.29 -3.02
N ILE A 12 17.00 -7.94 -2.27
CA ILE A 12 15.79 -7.28 -1.77
C ILE A 12 16.15 -6.19 -0.76
N ARG A 13 17.07 -6.44 0.18
CA ARG A 13 17.52 -5.40 1.13
C ARG A 13 18.18 -4.21 0.44
N GLN A 14 18.93 -4.48 -0.63
CA GLN A 14 19.56 -3.46 -1.46
C GLN A 14 18.57 -2.73 -2.38
N GLY A 15 17.31 -3.14 -2.46
CA GLY A 15 16.31 -2.53 -3.35
C GLY A 15 15.87 -1.10 -2.99
N GLY A 16 16.30 -0.59 -1.82
CA GLY A 16 16.09 0.80 -1.38
C GLY A 16 14.97 0.96 -0.37
N MET A 17 14.64 2.23 -0.06
CA MET A 17 13.68 2.65 0.95
C MET A 17 12.30 1.97 0.82
N SER A 18 11.78 1.83 -0.39
CA SER A 18 10.44 1.28 -0.63
C SER A 18 10.28 -0.15 -0.14
N ASN A 19 11.35 -0.96 -0.18
CA ASN A 19 11.29 -2.33 0.31
C ASN A 19 11.16 -2.38 1.83
N TYR A 20 11.74 -1.41 2.56
CA TYR A 20 11.53 -1.29 4.00
C TYR A 20 10.08 -0.93 4.34
N LEU A 21 9.45 -0.06 3.55
CA LEU A 21 8.02 0.28 3.72
C LEU A 21 7.10 -0.92 3.44
N ILE A 22 7.40 -1.71 2.41
CA ILE A 22 6.67 -2.97 2.11
C ILE A 22 6.83 -3.96 3.26
N ILE A 23 8.00 -4.02 3.90
CA ILE A 23 8.22 -4.90 5.05
C ILE A 23 7.49 -4.40 6.29
N ASN A 24 7.46 -3.09 6.54
CA ASN A 24 6.65 -2.54 7.62
C ASN A 24 5.17 -2.92 7.46
N LEU A 25 4.64 -2.81 6.23
CA LEU A 25 3.28 -3.23 5.92
C LEU A 25 3.08 -4.75 6.13
N ALA A 26 4.05 -5.57 5.75
CA ALA A 26 3.98 -7.02 6.01
C ALA A 26 4.04 -7.36 7.52
N ILE A 27 4.72 -6.54 8.33
CA ILE A 27 4.78 -6.71 9.79
C ILE A 27 3.43 -6.34 10.42
N SER A 28 2.81 -5.22 10.02
CA SER A 28 1.49 -4.84 10.53
C SER A 28 0.41 -5.84 10.12
N ASP A 29 0.44 -6.34 8.88
CA ASP A 29 -0.46 -7.38 8.39
C ASP A 29 -0.29 -8.71 9.14
N LEU A 30 0.95 -9.10 9.45
CA LEU A 30 1.23 -10.30 10.23
C LEU A 30 0.75 -10.17 11.67
N LEU A 31 0.96 -8.99 12.28
CA LEU A 31 0.49 -8.71 13.64
C LEU A 31 -1.04 -8.78 13.71
N LEU A 32 -1.75 -8.21 12.73
CA LEU A 32 -3.20 -8.37 12.59
C LEU A 32 -3.58 -9.85 12.47
N GLY A 33 -2.88 -10.58 11.60
CA GLY A 33 -3.10 -12.01 11.35
C GLY A 33 -2.97 -12.91 12.58
N ILE A 34 -2.03 -12.59 13.49
CA ILE A 34 -1.76 -13.40 14.69
C ILE A 34 -2.57 -12.91 15.89
N ALA A 35 -2.64 -11.60 16.12
CA ALA A 35 -3.19 -11.02 17.34
C ALA A 35 -4.67 -10.68 17.25
N VAL A 36 -5.24 -10.54 16.05
CA VAL A 36 -6.62 -10.06 15.86
C VAL A 36 -7.50 -11.13 15.23
N LEU A 37 -7.07 -11.72 14.11
CA LEU A 37 -7.92 -12.64 13.34
C LEU A 37 -8.38 -13.90 14.10
N PRO A 38 -7.54 -14.59 14.91
CA PRO A 38 -7.99 -15.80 15.62
C PRO A 38 -9.09 -15.49 16.65
N PHE A 39 -8.97 -14.35 17.34
CA PHE A 39 -9.97 -13.92 18.33
C PHE A 39 -11.22 -13.39 17.66
N SER A 40 -11.09 -12.70 16.53
CA SER A 40 -12.23 -12.30 15.70
C SER A 40 -13.00 -13.52 15.18
N ALA A 41 -12.30 -14.55 14.67
CA ALA A 41 -12.91 -15.80 14.21
C ALA A 41 -13.67 -16.52 15.34
N SER A 42 -13.08 -16.58 16.53
CA SER A 42 -13.73 -17.13 17.72
C SER A 42 -15.02 -16.34 18.04
N TYR A 43 -14.93 -15.01 18.09
CA TYR A 43 -16.09 -14.15 18.37
C TYR A 43 -17.22 -14.31 17.34
N SER A 44 -16.88 -14.34 16.04
CA SER A 44 -17.82 -14.61 14.95
C SER A 44 -18.49 -15.98 15.06
N THR A 45 -17.74 -17.01 15.44
CA THR A 45 -18.26 -18.39 15.51
C THR A 45 -19.20 -18.60 16.69
N PHE A 46 -18.85 -18.07 17.86
CA PHE A 46 -19.61 -18.28 19.08
C PHE A 46 -20.67 -17.21 19.35
N GLY A 47 -20.59 -16.05 18.69
CA GLY A 47 -21.49 -14.91 18.90
C GLY A 47 -21.34 -14.20 20.24
N ILE A 48 -20.39 -14.63 21.09
CA ILE A 48 -20.09 -14.04 22.41
C ILE A 48 -18.59 -13.97 22.66
N TRP A 49 -18.17 -13.01 23.49
CA TRP A 49 -16.78 -12.76 23.87
C TRP A 49 -16.43 -13.42 25.21
N TYR A 50 -15.58 -14.45 25.17
CA TYR A 50 -15.20 -15.23 26.37
C TYR A 50 -14.05 -14.63 27.18
N PHE A 51 -13.24 -13.76 26.58
CA PHE A 51 -11.94 -13.36 27.14
C PHE A 51 -12.02 -12.21 28.15
N GLY A 52 -13.23 -11.77 28.49
CA GLY A 52 -13.48 -10.70 29.45
C GLY A 52 -13.18 -9.29 28.93
N LYS A 53 -13.47 -8.30 29.78
CA LYS A 53 -13.41 -6.87 29.44
C LYS A 53 -12.01 -6.38 29.08
N ILE A 54 -11.01 -6.68 29.91
CA ILE A 54 -9.64 -6.18 29.71
C ILE A 54 -9.08 -6.66 28.35
N PHE A 55 -9.32 -7.93 28.02
CA PHE A 55 -8.86 -8.47 26.76
C PHE A 55 -9.63 -7.89 25.56
N CYS A 56 -10.94 -7.61 25.71
CA CYS A 56 -11.72 -6.89 24.70
C CYS A 56 -11.10 -5.53 24.37
N ASP A 57 -10.75 -4.76 25.39
CA ASP A 57 -10.17 -3.42 25.21
C ASP A 57 -8.80 -3.48 24.52
N ILE A 58 -7.95 -4.44 24.92
CA ILE A 58 -6.63 -4.67 24.29
C ILE A 58 -6.79 -5.12 22.85
N TRP A 59 -7.64 -6.12 22.59
CA TRP A 59 -7.87 -6.68 21.26
C TRP A 59 -8.35 -5.62 20.26
N LEU A 60 -9.38 -4.85 20.63
CA LEU A 60 -9.90 -3.77 19.76
C LEU A 60 -8.87 -2.65 19.56
N SER A 61 -8.02 -2.37 20.55
CA SER A 61 -6.96 -1.37 20.42
C SER A 61 -5.84 -1.83 19.48
N ILE A 62 -5.45 -3.11 19.58
CA ILE A 62 -4.48 -3.72 18.65
C ILE A 62 -5.04 -3.74 17.23
N ASP A 63 -6.32 -4.09 17.05
CA ASP A 63 -6.98 -4.06 15.74
C ASP A 63 -6.92 -2.67 15.11
N VAL A 64 -7.41 -1.65 15.81
CA VAL A 64 -7.38 -0.27 15.31
C VAL A 64 -5.95 0.20 15.05
N LEU A 65 -5.01 -0.10 15.94
CA LEU A 65 -3.60 0.27 15.77
C LEU A 65 -2.97 -0.37 14.52
N CYS A 66 -3.11 -1.69 14.35
CA CYS A 66 -2.50 -2.43 13.23
C CYS A 66 -3.15 -2.07 11.89
N SER A 67 -4.47 -1.95 11.88
CA SER A 67 -5.23 -1.54 10.70
C SER A 67 -4.83 -0.12 10.29
N THR A 68 -4.78 0.83 11.23
CA THR A 68 -4.35 2.21 10.94
C THR A 68 -2.88 2.27 10.49
N ALA A 69 -1.98 1.52 11.13
CA ALA A 69 -0.57 1.46 10.74
C ALA A 69 -0.38 0.93 9.31
N SER A 70 -1.22 -0.02 8.89
CA SER A 70 -1.23 -0.55 7.54
C SER A 70 -1.71 0.49 6.52
N ILE A 71 -2.78 1.24 6.81
CA ILE A 71 -3.30 2.31 5.95
C ILE A 71 -2.26 3.43 5.79
N TRP A 72 -1.65 3.87 6.89
CA TRP A 72 -0.62 4.90 6.85
C TRP A 72 0.65 4.41 6.16
N SER A 73 1.00 3.13 6.27
CA SER A 73 2.10 2.53 5.49
C SER A 73 1.81 2.56 3.98
N LEU A 74 0.59 2.25 3.55
CA LEU A 74 0.17 2.39 2.15
C LEU A 74 0.25 3.84 1.66
N LEU A 75 -0.14 4.80 2.50
CA LEU A 75 0.02 6.22 2.20
C LEU A 75 1.49 6.62 2.05
N MET A 76 2.38 6.15 2.94
CA MET A 76 3.81 6.42 2.82
C MET A 76 4.42 5.77 1.58
N ILE A 77 3.95 4.59 1.18
CA ILE A 77 4.31 3.97 -0.10
C ILE A 77 3.82 4.85 -1.26
N ALA A 78 2.59 5.37 -1.22
CA ALA A 78 2.07 6.29 -2.24
C ALA A 78 2.96 7.53 -2.39
N PHE A 79 3.36 8.11 -1.26
CA PHE A 79 4.20 9.30 -1.20
C PHE A 79 5.62 9.06 -1.72
N ASP A 80 6.27 7.96 -1.30
CA ASP A 80 7.56 7.51 -1.84
C ASP A 80 7.52 7.40 -3.37
N ARG A 81 6.44 6.82 -3.90
CA ARG A 81 6.25 6.61 -5.34
C ARG A 81 6.01 7.91 -6.09
N TYR A 82 5.27 8.82 -5.49
CA TYR A 82 5.10 10.18 -6.00
C TYR A 82 6.44 10.91 -6.13
N ILE A 83 7.29 10.87 -5.10
CA ILE A 83 8.62 11.50 -5.16
C ILE A 83 9.51 10.81 -6.19
N ALA A 84 9.54 9.48 -6.21
CA ALA A 84 10.33 8.70 -7.17
C ALA A 84 9.99 9.04 -8.63
N THR A 85 8.71 9.24 -8.91
CA THR A 85 8.21 9.52 -10.26
C THR A 85 8.35 10.99 -10.65
N SER A 86 8.06 11.91 -9.72
CA SER A 86 8.00 13.36 -10.00
C SER A 86 9.37 14.03 -9.90
N TYR A 87 10.25 13.54 -9.01
CA TYR A 87 11.56 14.11 -8.74
C TYR A 87 12.67 13.03 -8.78
N PRO A 88 12.90 12.38 -9.93
CA PRO A 88 13.75 11.19 -10.03
C PRO A 88 15.22 11.43 -9.64
N ILE A 89 15.77 12.63 -9.91
CA ILE A 89 17.17 12.97 -9.57
C ILE A 89 17.32 13.09 -8.05
N HIS A 90 16.42 13.84 -7.41
CA HIS A 90 16.43 14.00 -5.95
C HIS A 90 16.18 12.66 -5.24
N TYR A 91 15.25 11.86 -5.76
CA TYR A 91 14.95 10.54 -5.23
C TYR A 91 16.15 9.59 -5.35
N ARG A 92 16.89 9.60 -6.47
CA ARG A 92 18.06 8.73 -6.66
C ARG A 92 19.11 8.91 -5.56
N HIS A 93 19.31 10.14 -5.08
CA HIS A 93 20.24 10.42 -3.99
C HIS A 93 19.78 9.83 -2.65
N HIS A 94 18.47 9.87 -2.39
CA HIS A 94 17.87 9.43 -1.12
C HIS A 94 17.34 7.99 -1.14
N ARG A 95 17.36 7.32 -2.31
CA ARG A 95 16.74 6.00 -2.52
C ARG A 95 17.23 4.93 -1.53
N HIS A 96 18.48 5.00 -1.09
CA HIS A 96 19.07 4.05 -0.16
C HIS A 96 19.17 4.58 1.28
N SER A 97 18.52 5.71 1.59
CA SER A 97 18.49 6.27 2.93
C SER A 97 17.60 5.44 3.86
N ILE A 98 18.22 4.60 4.69
CA ILE A 98 17.53 3.80 5.70
C ILE A 98 16.89 4.73 6.75
N SER A 99 17.56 5.81 7.13
CA SER A 99 17.04 6.77 8.10
C SER A 99 15.70 7.36 7.66
N LEU A 100 15.56 7.74 6.38
CA LEU A 100 14.30 8.26 5.85
C LEU A 100 13.18 7.20 5.85
N ALA A 101 13.53 5.95 5.53
CA ALA A 101 12.59 4.83 5.61
C ALA A 101 12.07 4.64 7.04
N LEU A 102 12.98 4.64 8.02
CA LEU A 102 12.65 4.50 9.44
C LEU A 102 11.83 5.69 9.94
N THR A 103 12.14 6.93 9.52
CA THR A 103 11.34 8.11 9.85
C THR A 103 9.90 7.94 9.36
N ASN A 104 9.69 7.51 8.11
CA ASN A 104 8.35 7.28 7.57
C ASN A 104 7.59 6.17 8.33
N ILE A 105 8.29 5.10 8.71
CA ILE A 105 7.72 4.03 9.54
C ILE A 105 7.32 4.57 10.91
N CYS A 106 8.20 5.31 11.59
CA CYS A 106 7.93 5.92 12.88
C CYS A 106 6.73 6.88 12.82
N ILE A 107 6.62 7.68 11.75
CA ILE A 107 5.46 8.56 11.53
C ILE A 107 4.18 7.72 11.41
N ALA A 108 4.18 6.66 10.59
CA ALA A 108 3.01 5.82 10.42
C ALA A 108 2.53 5.21 11.76
N TRP A 109 3.44 4.66 12.55
CA TRP A 109 3.11 4.08 13.86
C TRP A 109 2.70 5.13 14.89
N PHE A 110 3.39 6.26 14.93
CA PHE A 110 3.07 7.36 15.85
C PHE A 110 1.67 7.91 15.60
N VAL A 111 1.34 8.18 14.33
CA VAL A 111 0.00 8.66 13.96
C VAL A 111 -1.06 7.61 14.27
N SER A 112 -0.76 6.33 14.04
CA SER A 112 -1.68 5.23 14.36
C SER A 112 -1.94 5.09 15.86
N LEU A 113 -0.89 5.21 16.69
CA LEU A 113 -1.02 5.26 18.14
C LEU A 113 -1.83 6.47 18.59
N ALA A 114 -1.56 7.65 18.03
CA ALA A 114 -2.29 8.87 18.35
C ALA A 114 -3.79 8.73 18.03
N ILE A 115 -4.15 8.17 16.87
CA ILE A 115 -5.55 7.90 16.49
C ILE A 115 -6.19 6.84 17.40
N CYS A 116 -5.46 5.77 17.74
CA CYS A 116 -5.94 4.72 18.64
C CYS A 116 -6.21 5.24 20.07
N LEU A 117 -5.40 6.19 20.55
CA LEU A 117 -5.50 6.77 21.91
C LEU A 117 -6.41 8.01 21.97
N LEU A 118 -6.76 8.60 20.83
CA LEU A 118 -7.71 9.72 20.76
C LEU A 118 -9.03 9.46 21.52
N PRO A 119 -9.71 8.30 21.37
CA PRO A 119 -10.92 7.99 22.13
C PRO A 119 -10.73 8.02 23.64
N THR A 120 -9.65 7.40 24.15
CA THR A 120 -9.44 7.27 25.59
C THR A 120 -9.15 8.63 26.24
N LEU A 121 -8.42 9.51 25.55
CA LEU A 121 -8.05 10.82 26.08
C LEU A 121 -9.16 11.88 25.99
N PHE A 122 -9.94 11.87 24.90
CA PHE A 122 -10.92 12.94 24.64
C PHE A 122 -12.36 12.55 24.91
N PHE A 123 -12.73 11.28 24.68
CA PHE A 123 -14.13 10.86 24.70
C PHE A 123 -14.57 10.39 26.09
N GLU A 124 -13.73 9.63 26.81
CA GLU A 124 -14.03 9.19 28.18
C GLU A 124 -14.16 10.38 29.13
N ARG A 125 -13.23 11.34 29.06
CA ARG A 125 -13.27 12.58 29.88
C ARG A 125 -14.52 13.43 29.62
N LYS A 126 -15.01 13.50 28.38
CA LYS A 126 -16.21 14.29 28.03
C LYS A 126 -17.47 13.64 28.61
N LEU A 127 -17.50 12.31 28.68
CA LEU A 127 -18.63 11.56 29.20
C LEU A 127 -18.70 11.54 30.72
N GLU A 128 -17.56 11.41 31.42
CA GLU A 128 -17.51 11.54 32.89
C GLU A 128 -18.07 12.89 33.34
N ILE A 129 -17.66 13.98 32.68
CA ILE A 129 -18.16 15.32 32.97
C ILE A 129 -19.67 15.44 32.68
N TYR A 130 -20.16 14.84 31.60
CA TYR A 130 -21.59 14.90 31.25
C TYR A 130 -22.48 14.06 32.18
N SER A 131 -22.00 12.90 32.66
CA SER A 131 -22.72 12.05 33.61
C SER A 131 -22.81 12.69 34.99
N ASP A 132 -21.72 13.31 35.47
CA ASP A 132 -21.69 14.02 36.75
C ASP A 132 -22.66 15.21 36.76
N ILE A 133 -22.78 15.93 35.64
CA ILE A 133 -23.66 17.09 35.53
C ILE A 133 -25.15 16.69 35.52
N ASN A 134 -25.50 15.54 34.93
CA ASN A 134 -26.91 15.21 34.63
C ASN A 134 -27.53 14.15 35.55
N ASN A 135 -26.79 13.56 36.50
CA ASN A 135 -27.26 12.45 37.36
C ASN A 135 -27.96 11.31 36.57
N LYS A 136 -27.58 11.14 35.30
CA LYS A 136 -28.08 10.07 34.45
C LYS A 136 -27.03 8.98 34.41
N SER A 137 -27.39 7.77 34.82
CA SER A 137 -26.61 6.59 34.51
C SER A 137 -26.54 6.48 32.98
N VAL A 138 -25.36 6.72 32.41
CA VAL A 138 -25.15 6.58 30.97
C VAL A 138 -25.21 5.09 30.65
N ALA A 139 -26.40 4.62 30.29
CA ALA A 139 -26.62 3.27 29.84
C ALA A 139 -25.90 3.02 28.51
N SER A 140 -24.91 2.14 28.56
CA SER A 140 -24.56 1.17 27.49
C SER A 140 -24.00 1.68 26.16
N SER A 141 -23.73 2.98 25.97
CA SER A 141 -23.24 3.50 24.67
C SER A 141 -21.75 3.83 24.63
N THR A 142 -21.03 3.74 25.76
CA THR A 142 -19.62 4.16 25.88
C THR A 142 -18.63 3.04 26.13
N THR A 143 -19.09 1.86 26.55
CA THR A 143 -18.19 0.74 26.87
C THR A 143 -18.10 -0.22 25.70
N LYS A 144 -16.87 -0.52 25.25
CA LYS A 144 -16.59 -1.51 24.19
C LYS A 144 -17.13 -2.91 24.55
N TYR A 145 -17.15 -3.23 25.84
CA TYR A 145 -17.64 -4.49 26.37
C TYR A 145 -18.98 -4.33 27.09
N ASN A 146 -19.94 -5.19 26.77
CA ASN A 146 -21.21 -5.30 27.49
C ASN A 146 -21.21 -6.59 28.34
N GLU A 147 -21.26 -6.45 29.67
CA GLU A 147 -21.25 -7.58 30.60
C GLU A 147 -22.47 -8.49 30.48
N SER A 148 -23.65 -7.91 30.21
CA SER A 148 -24.91 -8.66 30.14
C SER A 148 -25.01 -9.53 28.89
N THR A 149 -24.59 -9.00 27.73
CA THR A 149 -24.64 -9.72 26.45
C THR A 149 -23.32 -10.39 26.10
N ARG A 150 -22.26 -10.17 26.89
CA ARG A 150 -20.87 -10.58 26.61
C ARG A 150 -20.42 -10.19 25.20
N GLN A 151 -20.81 -9.01 24.75
CA GLN A 151 -20.42 -8.49 23.43
C GLN A 151 -19.21 -7.58 23.55
N CYS A 152 -18.29 -7.71 22.59
CA CYS A 152 -17.11 -6.87 22.46
C CYS A 152 -17.18 -6.16 21.11
N GLU A 153 -17.61 -4.90 21.11
CA GLU A 153 -17.82 -4.11 19.90
C GLU A 153 -17.03 -2.79 19.97
N LEU A 154 -16.61 -2.29 18.80
CA LEU A 154 -16.07 -0.93 18.68
C LEU A 154 -17.12 0.11 19.12
N TYR A 155 -16.67 1.29 19.53
CA TYR A 155 -17.53 2.37 19.99
C TYR A 155 -18.63 2.75 18.96
N LYS A 156 -19.86 2.97 19.43
CA LYS A 156 -21.01 3.30 18.57
C LYS A 156 -21.30 4.80 18.44
N ASP A 157 -20.62 5.63 19.23
CA ASP A 157 -20.86 7.07 19.24
C ASP A 157 -20.52 7.71 17.88
N LEU A 158 -21.44 8.55 17.38
CA LEU A 158 -21.32 9.17 16.07
C LEU A 158 -20.06 10.04 15.93
N ASN A 159 -19.76 10.89 16.92
CA ASN A 159 -18.62 11.80 16.85
C ASN A 159 -17.31 11.00 16.84
N PHE A 160 -17.25 9.97 17.67
CA PHE A 160 -16.11 9.06 17.69
C PHE A 160 -15.95 8.32 16.36
N VAL A 161 -17.02 7.68 15.87
CA VAL A 161 -16.99 6.90 14.63
C VAL A 161 -16.60 7.77 13.44
N LEU A 162 -17.16 8.98 13.33
CA LEU A 162 -16.81 9.93 12.28
C LEU A 162 -15.35 10.35 12.37
N THR A 163 -14.90 10.80 13.54
CA THR A 163 -13.54 11.33 13.72
C THR A 163 -12.49 10.25 13.47
N SER A 164 -12.69 9.07 14.05
CA SER A 164 -11.78 7.94 13.87
C SER A 164 -11.76 7.46 12.41
N SER A 165 -12.92 7.31 11.75
CA SER A 165 -12.99 6.87 10.36
C SER A 165 -12.38 7.88 9.39
N LEU A 166 -12.58 9.18 9.63
CA LEU A 166 -11.98 10.25 8.81
C LEU A 166 -10.45 10.22 8.90
N LEU A 167 -9.89 10.19 10.11
CA LEU A 167 -8.44 10.25 10.33
C LEU A 167 -7.73 8.95 9.96
N SER A 168 -8.33 7.80 10.23
CA SER A 168 -7.73 6.50 9.95
C SER A 168 -7.87 6.07 8.49
N PHE A 169 -8.97 6.43 7.81
CA PHE A 169 -9.28 5.91 6.47
C PHE A 169 -9.55 6.97 5.41
N PHE A 170 -10.58 7.82 5.56
CA PHE A 170 -11.01 8.67 4.44
C PHE A 170 -9.99 9.74 4.05
N ILE A 171 -9.35 10.41 5.02
CA ILE A 171 -8.29 11.40 4.72
C ILE A 171 -7.08 10.72 4.07
N PRO A 172 -6.49 9.65 4.64
CA PRO A 172 -5.44 8.89 3.97
C PRO A 172 -5.85 8.41 2.57
N LEU A 173 -7.08 7.94 2.40
CA LEU A 173 -7.59 7.47 1.11
C LEU A 173 -7.61 8.59 0.05
N ILE A 174 -8.15 9.76 0.38
CA ILE A 174 -8.19 10.91 -0.53
C ILE A 174 -6.78 11.31 -0.94
N ILE A 175 -5.85 11.37 0.03
CA ILE A 175 -4.45 11.72 -0.24
C ILE A 175 -3.80 10.65 -1.13
N MET A 176 -4.02 9.35 -0.85
CA MET A 176 -3.50 8.26 -1.69
C MET A 176 -4.02 8.38 -3.12
N ILE A 177 -5.33 8.53 -3.31
CA ILE A 177 -5.94 8.69 -4.65
C ILE A 177 -5.32 9.88 -5.38
N PHE A 178 -5.18 11.02 -4.71
CA PHE A 178 -4.57 12.21 -5.29
C PHE A 178 -3.10 11.99 -5.71
N LEU A 179 -2.28 11.44 -4.82
CA LEU A 179 -0.86 11.16 -5.10
C LEU A 179 -0.71 10.21 -6.28
N TYR A 180 -1.53 9.15 -6.34
CA TYR A 180 -1.47 8.21 -7.46
C TYR A 180 -2.02 8.78 -8.77
N ALA A 181 -3.06 9.61 -8.73
CA ALA A 181 -3.51 10.35 -9.91
C ALA A 181 -2.38 11.23 -10.46
N LYS A 182 -1.61 11.90 -9.59
CA LYS A 182 -0.42 12.66 -9.99
C LYS A 182 0.68 11.77 -10.57
N VAL A 183 0.97 10.62 -9.95
CA VAL A 183 1.93 9.64 -10.49
C VAL A 183 1.54 9.21 -11.91
N LEU A 184 0.28 8.81 -12.12
CA LEU A 184 -0.21 8.38 -13.43
C LEU A 184 -0.16 9.50 -14.46
N TYR A 185 -0.49 10.73 -14.05
CA TYR A 185 -0.39 11.91 -14.91
C TYR A 185 1.05 12.16 -15.37
N VAL A 186 2.02 12.18 -14.44
CA VAL A 186 3.44 12.41 -14.75
C VAL A 186 3.96 11.34 -15.70
N ILE A 187 3.62 10.06 -15.46
CA ILE A 187 4.02 8.95 -16.34
C ILE A 187 3.44 9.11 -17.75
N LYS A 188 2.15 9.45 -17.86
CA LYS A 188 1.50 9.68 -19.15
C LYS A 188 2.19 10.83 -19.89
N GLN A 189 2.50 11.92 -19.19
CA GLN A 189 3.22 13.06 -19.76
C GLN A 189 4.61 12.67 -20.27
N GLN A 190 5.38 11.92 -19.47
CA GLN A 190 6.71 11.41 -19.88
C GLN A 190 6.62 10.51 -21.11
N SER A 191 5.61 9.64 -21.18
CA SER A 191 5.38 8.77 -22.33
C SER A 191 5.07 9.55 -23.62
N ALA A 192 4.24 10.60 -23.53
CA ALA A 192 3.87 11.44 -24.66
C ALA A 192 5.05 12.28 -25.18
N ILE A 193 5.82 12.91 -24.28
CA ILE A 193 7.03 13.66 -24.64
C ILE A 193 8.01 12.73 -25.37
N ARG A 194 8.20 11.51 -24.86
CA ARG A 194 9.11 10.55 -25.46
C ARG A 194 8.66 10.06 -26.83
N HIS A 195 7.37 9.78 -27.02
CA HIS A 195 6.84 9.42 -28.34
C HIS A 195 7.12 10.53 -29.35
N LYS A 196 6.95 11.80 -28.96
CA LYS A 196 7.26 12.97 -29.80
C LYS A 196 8.76 13.12 -30.09
N THR A 197 9.63 12.83 -29.12
CA THR A 197 11.10 12.86 -29.33
C THR A 197 11.55 11.73 -30.26
N ASN A 198 11.07 10.50 -30.05
CA ASN A 198 11.41 9.37 -30.90
C ASN A 198 10.91 9.55 -32.34
N SER A 199 9.69 10.06 -32.54
CA SER A 199 9.17 10.35 -33.88
C SER A 199 9.98 11.45 -34.58
N LYS A 200 10.46 12.45 -33.84
CA LYS A 200 11.36 13.49 -34.36
C LYS A 200 12.72 12.91 -34.79
N LEU A 201 13.37 12.10 -33.94
CA LEU A 201 14.64 11.45 -34.29
C LEU A 201 14.49 10.56 -35.54
N GLN A 202 13.40 9.80 -35.63
CA GLN A 202 13.15 8.94 -36.78
C GLN A 202 12.95 9.75 -38.06
N SER A 203 12.17 10.85 -38.02
CA SER A 203 12.01 11.73 -39.18
C SER A 203 13.30 12.46 -39.59
N HIS A 204 14.22 12.74 -38.64
CA HIS A 204 15.51 13.35 -38.96
C HIS A 204 16.46 12.34 -39.61
N ASN A 205 16.49 11.09 -39.14
CA ASN A 205 17.25 10.02 -39.79
C ASN A 205 16.74 9.73 -41.21
N ASP A 206 15.41 9.70 -41.41
CA ASP A 206 14.82 9.48 -42.74
C ASP A 206 15.16 10.62 -43.73
N LYS A 207 15.22 11.87 -43.25
CA LYS A 207 15.65 13.02 -44.07
C LYS A 207 17.14 12.97 -44.38
N SER A 208 17.98 12.65 -43.40
CA SER A 208 19.43 12.49 -43.58
C SER A 208 19.75 11.39 -44.59
N ASN A 209 19.08 10.23 -44.49
CA ASN A 209 19.25 9.12 -45.43
C ASN A 209 18.79 9.50 -46.85
N ARG A 210 17.70 10.26 -47.00
CA ARG A 210 17.29 10.75 -48.33
C ARG A 210 18.28 11.75 -48.92
N GLN A 211 18.87 12.61 -48.10
CA GLN A 211 19.90 13.57 -48.55
C GLN A 211 21.17 12.83 -49.03
N LEU A 212 21.62 11.82 -48.27
CA LEU A 212 22.73 10.93 -48.66
C LEU A 212 22.47 10.17 -49.97
N CYS A 213 21.22 9.75 -50.22
CA CYS A 213 20.86 9.13 -51.51
C CYS A 213 20.85 10.13 -52.67
N LEU A 214 20.53 11.40 -52.43
CA LEU A 214 20.49 12.44 -53.47
C LEU A 214 21.89 12.91 -53.89
N ASP A 215 22.83 13.03 -52.95
CA ASP A 215 24.23 13.42 -53.25
C ASP A 215 25.00 12.32 -54.00
N ASN A 216 24.59 11.05 -53.89
CA ASN A 216 25.17 9.94 -54.66
C ASN A 216 24.65 9.84 -56.11
N SER A 217 23.79 10.75 -56.56
CA SER A 217 23.25 10.75 -57.94
C SER A 217 24.21 11.38 -58.97
N GLY A 218 25.35 11.91 -58.55
CA GLY A 218 26.28 12.60 -59.43
C GLY A 218 27.70 12.50 -58.91
N THR A 219 28.35 11.36 -59.09
CA THR A 219 29.74 11.15 -59.55
C THR A 219 30.06 9.66 -59.39
N SER A 220 30.24 8.95 -60.48
CA SER A 220 30.78 7.59 -60.48
C SER A 220 32.26 7.65 -60.14
N GLN A 221 32.67 7.42 -58.89
CA GLN A 221 34.02 6.96 -58.58
C GLN A 221 34.13 6.31 -57.18
N SER A 222 34.63 5.08 -57.22
CA SER A 222 35.14 4.22 -56.14
C SER A 222 35.42 4.86 -54.78
N LEU A 223 34.72 4.38 -53.74
CA LEU A 223 35.30 4.20 -52.41
C LEU A 223 34.61 3.05 -51.67
N GLU A 224 35.42 2.06 -51.38
CA GLU A 224 35.19 0.96 -50.46
C GLU A 224 34.88 1.50 -49.04
N ASN A 225 34.13 0.71 -48.25
CA ASN A 225 33.86 0.85 -46.81
C ASN A 225 32.64 1.65 -46.37
N ASN A 226 31.51 0.95 -46.22
CA ASN A 226 30.85 0.68 -44.93
C ASN A 226 29.40 0.25 -45.19
N ILE A 227 29.21 -1.04 -45.46
CA ILE A 227 27.90 -1.67 -45.26
C ILE A 227 27.72 -1.74 -43.74
N ILE A 228 27.23 -0.66 -43.13
CA ILE A 228 26.54 -0.76 -41.84
C ILE A 228 25.30 -1.58 -42.17
N ARG A 229 25.41 -2.91 -41.97
CA ARG A 229 24.23 -3.74 -41.79
C ARG A 229 23.51 -3.09 -40.62
N ASP A 230 22.33 -2.53 -40.87
CA ASP A 230 21.38 -2.22 -39.81
C ASP A 230 21.14 -3.54 -39.06
N GLU A 231 21.94 -3.77 -38.03
CA GLU A 231 21.65 -4.79 -37.03
C GLU A 231 20.28 -4.41 -36.48
N ILE A 232 19.28 -5.22 -36.81
CA ILE A 232 18.03 -5.29 -36.07
C ILE A 232 18.44 -5.26 -34.60
N PRO A 233 18.08 -4.22 -33.81
CA PRO A 233 18.57 -4.11 -32.46
C PRO A 233 18.18 -5.39 -31.73
N THR A 234 19.19 -6.16 -31.32
CA THR A 234 18.95 -7.29 -30.44
C THR A 234 18.19 -6.76 -29.21
N PRO A 235 17.34 -7.58 -28.57
CA PRO A 235 16.56 -7.15 -27.39
C PRO A 235 17.44 -6.54 -26.27
N ASP A 236 18.76 -6.71 -26.37
CA ASP A 236 19.74 -6.24 -25.42
C ASP A 236 20.23 -4.79 -25.57
N GLN A 237 20.08 -4.18 -26.75
CA GLN A 237 20.53 -2.81 -27.04
C GLN A 237 19.44 -1.73 -26.84
N GLN A 238 18.48 -1.95 -25.95
CA GLN A 238 17.57 -0.88 -25.57
C GLN A 238 18.33 0.17 -24.74
N PRO A 239 18.25 1.49 -25.04
CA PRO A 239 18.97 2.51 -24.28
C PRO A 239 18.59 2.39 -22.80
N LEU A 240 19.58 2.47 -21.89
CA LEU A 240 19.42 2.23 -20.44
C LEU A 240 18.16 2.90 -19.86
N GLY A 241 17.88 4.15 -20.26
CA GLY A 241 16.69 4.89 -19.83
C GLY A 241 15.34 4.32 -20.32
N ARG A 242 15.29 3.51 -21.39
CA ARG A 242 14.07 2.79 -21.82
C ARG A 242 13.70 1.65 -20.87
N ARG A 243 14.70 0.91 -20.40
CA ARG A 243 14.53 -0.20 -19.47
C ARG A 243 14.11 0.29 -18.09
N GLU A 244 14.73 1.36 -17.59
CA GLU A 244 14.38 1.98 -16.30
C GLU A 244 12.94 2.52 -16.31
N ILE A 245 12.54 3.29 -17.32
CA ILE A 245 11.18 3.85 -17.42
C ILE A 245 10.10 2.75 -17.56
N THR A 246 10.39 1.69 -18.33
CA THR A 246 9.46 0.56 -18.48
C THR A 246 9.31 -0.21 -17.15
N ALA A 247 10.38 -0.32 -16.36
CA ALA A 247 10.33 -0.89 -15.03
C ALA A 247 9.50 -0.01 -14.07
N GLU A 248 9.71 1.31 -14.09
CA GLU A 248 8.91 2.27 -13.30
C GLU A 248 7.41 2.20 -13.63
N PHE A 249 7.05 2.11 -14.92
CA PHE A 249 5.64 1.94 -15.33
C PHE A 249 5.01 0.66 -14.76
N ARG A 250 5.75 -0.46 -14.80
CA ARG A 250 5.28 -1.74 -14.24
C ARG A 250 5.09 -1.64 -12.74
N ILE A 251 6.03 -1.02 -12.02
CA ILE A 251 5.95 -0.80 -10.58
C ILE A 251 4.73 0.06 -10.23
N THR A 252 4.49 1.16 -10.95
CA THR A 252 3.31 2.01 -10.73
C THR A 252 2.00 1.28 -11.01
N ARG A 253 1.92 0.52 -12.11
CA ARG A 253 0.71 -0.27 -12.41
C ARG A 253 0.41 -1.26 -11.29
N SER A 254 1.43 -1.94 -10.80
CA SER A 254 1.32 -2.87 -9.67
C SER A 254 0.76 -2.19 -8.42
N LEU A 255 1.21 -0.98 -8.14
CA LEU A 255 0.75 -0.21 -6.99
C LEU A 255 -0.68 0.33 -7.15
N ALA A 256 -1.06 0.74 -8.36
CA ALA A 256 -2.44 1.11 -8.66
C ALA A 256 -3.41 -0.05 -8.37
N ILE A 257 -3.00 -1.29 -8.68
CA ILE A 257 -3.76 -2.51 -8.34
C ILE A 257 -3.85 -2.68 -6.82
N ILE A 258 -2.74 -2.52 -6.09
CA ILE A 258 -2.70 -2.65 -4.63
C ILE A 258 -3.69 -1.66 -3.96
N ILE A 259 -3.71 -0.39 -4.38
CA ILE A 259 -4.67 0.59 -3.83
C ILE A 259 -6.10 0.22 -4.21
N GLY A 260 -6.34 -0.21 -5.46
CA GLY A 260 -7.66 -0.62 -5.90
C GLY A 260 -8.21 -1.75 -5.03
N CYS A 261 -7.40 -2.78 -4.77
CA CYS A 261 -7.73 -3.85 -3.84
C CYS A 261 -8.02 -3.32 -2.43
N PHE A 262 -7.17 -2.42 -1.91
CA PHE A 262 -7.38 -1.79 -0.61
C PHE A 262 -8.72 -1.06 -0.50
N ILE A 263 -9.08 -0.26 -1.52
CA ILE A 263 -10.36 0.48 -1.57
C ILE A 263 -11.52 -0.51 -1.59
N CYS A 264 -11.47 -1.52 -2.46
CA CYS A 264 -12.52 -2.52 -2.56
C CYS A 264 -12.71 -3.30 -1.25
N CYS A 265 -11.64 -3.52 -0.49
CA CYS A 265 -11.71 -4.25 0.77
C CYS A 265 -12.27 -3.40 1.92
N TRP A 266 -11.83 -2.15 2.06
CA TRP A 266 -12.08 -1.34 3.26
C TRP A 266 -13.20 -0.31 3.12
N LEU A 267 -13.41 0.27 1.93
CA LEU A 267 -14.43 1.31 1.73
C LEU A 267 -15.83 0.87 2.16
N PRO A 268 -16.31 -0.34 1.80
CA PRO A 268 -17.64 -0.79 2.20
C PRO A 268 -17.82 -0.82 3.72
N PHE A 269 -16.82 -1.33 4.45
CA PHE A 269 -16.87 -1.39 5.91
C PHE A 269 -16.92 0.00 6.53
N PHE A 270 -16.00 0.91 6.18
CA PHE A 270 -15.98 2.25 6.78
C PHE A 270 -17.25 3.06 6.48
N THR A 271 -17.83 2.90 5.28
CA THR A 271 -19.11 3.51 4.94
C THR A 271 -20.24 2.95 5.80
N LEU A 272 -20.36 1.62 5.92
CA LEU A 272 -21.39 0.97 6.74
C LEU A 272 -21.22 1.25 8.23
N TYR A 273 -19.98 1.41 8.70
CA TYR A 273 -19.68 1.75 10.08
C TYR A 273 -20.18 3.15 10.44
N ILE A 274 -19.99 4.14 9.56
CA ILE A 274 -20.59 5.48 9.72
C ILE A 274 -22.13 5.39 9.67
N ILE A 275 -22.71 4.65 8.73
CA ILE A 275 -24.17 4.49 8.63
C ILE A 275 -24.72 3.89 9.93
N ARG A 276 -24.10 2.83 10.47
CA ARG A 276 -24.46 2.22 11.76
C ARG A 276 -24.48 3.23 12.89
N ALA A 277 -23.53 4.16 12.93
CA ALA A 277 -23.45 5.19 13.96
C ALA A 277 -24.50 6.31 13.81
N VAL A 278 -24.97 6.58 12.58
CA VAL A 278 -26.00 7.60 12.31
C VAL A 278 -27.41 7.07 12.57
N CYS A 279 -27.75 5.89 12.04
CA CYS A 279 -29.12 5.39 12.06
C CYS A 279 -29.41 4.38 13.18
N HIS A 280 -28.37 3.80 13.80
CA HIS A 280 -28.48 2.63 14.70
C HIS A 280 -29.27 1.43 14.11
N CYS A 281 -29.40 1.38 12.79
CA CYS A 281 -30.30 0.48 12.06
C CYS A 281 -29.65 -0.81 11.56
N LEU A 282 -28.31 -0.87 11.58
CA LEU A 282 -27.55 -2.06 11.20
C LEU A 282 -27.19 -2.85 12.47
N SER A 283 -27.11 -4.19 12.39
CA SER A 283 -26.54 -5.05 13.44
C SER A 283 -25.05 -5.33 13.17
N PHE A 284 -24.31 -5.86 14.16
CA PHE A 284 -22.90 -6.23 13.96
C PHE A 284 -22.78 -7.31 12.87
N HIS A 285 -23.61 -8.35 12.93
CA HIS A 285 -23.69 -9.40 11.91
C HIS A 285 -24.03 -8.86 10.51
N GLY A 286 -24.79 -7.77 10.41
CA GLY A 286 -25.11 -7.13 9.13
C GLY A 286 -23.91 -6.46 8.44
N ILE A 287 -22.84 -6.14 9.18
CA ILE A 287 -21.61 -5.52 8.63
C ILE A 287 -20.38 -6.44 8.70
N GLU A 288 -20.52 -7.60 9.34
CA GLU A 288 -19.46 -8.57 9.60
C GLU A 288 -18.76 -9.06 8.32
N PHE A 289 -19.52 -9.34 7.27
CA PHE A 289 -18.95 -9.73 5.97
C PHE A 289 -17.94 -8.69 5.45
N PHE A 290 -18.30 -7.40 5.52
CA PHE A 290 -17.43 -6.31 5.06
C PHE A 290 -16.24 -6.08 6.00
N PHE A 291 -16.39 -6.41 7.27
CA PHE A 291 -15.29 -6.40 8.23
C PHE A 291 -14.23 -7.46 7.88
N TRP A 292 -14.67 -8.70 7.61
CA TRP A 292 -13.79 -9.78 7.13
C TRP A 292 -13.20 -9.50 5.75
N LEU A 293 -13.93 -8.82 4.87
CA LEU A 293 -13.42 -8.34 3.60
C LEU A 293 -12.26 -7.34 3.82
N GLY A 294 -12.39 -6.43 4.78
CA GLY A 294 -11.33 -5.52 5.21
C GLY A 294 -10.08 -6.27 5.68
N TYR A 295 -10.24 -7.25 6.56
CA TYR A 295 -9.14 -8.12 7.03
C TYR A 295 -8.45 -8.92 5.93
N SER A 296 -9.21 -9.31 4.90
CA SER A 296 -8.65 -10.03 3.75
C SER A 296 -7.61 -9.19 2.98
N ASN A 297 -7.66 -7.86 3.07
CA ASN A 297 -6.65 -6.98 2.47
C ASN A 297 -5.23 -7.34 2.91
N SER A 298 -5.02 -7.61 4.20
CA SER A 298 -3.72 -7.99 4.75
C SER A 298 -3.22 -9.34 4.21
N SER A 299 -4.14 -10.25 3.86
CA SER A 299 -3.79 -11.54 3.23
C SER A 299 -3.49 -11.41 1.74
N ILE A 300 -4.10 -10.42 1.06
CA ILE A 300 -3.91 -10.15 -0.37
C ILE A 300 -2.53 -9.52 -0.64
N ASN A 301 -2.01 -8.69 0.28
CA ASN A 301 -0.75 -7.96 0.10
C ASN A 301 0.46 -8.85 -0.28
N PRO A 302 0.79 -9.95 0.43
CA PRO A 302 1.86 -10.87 0.03
C PRO A 302 1.68 -11.47 -1.37
N VAL A 303 0.45 -11.81 -1.75
CA VAL A 303 0.13 -12.39 -3.07
C VAL A 303 0.36 -11.36 -4.16
N LEU A 304 -0.09 -10.12 -3.93
CA LEU A 304 0.18 -9.02 -4.85
C LEU A 304 1.68 -8.79 -5.03
N TYR A 305 2.49 -8.81 -3.98
CA TYR A 305 3.96 -8.69 -4.13
C TYR A 305 4.57 -9.85 -4.91
N ALA A 306 4.10 -11.09 -4.71
CA ALA A 306 4.57 -12.27 -5.43
C ALA A 306 4.29 -12.18 -6.94
N ILE A 307 3.15 -11.63 -7.34
CA ILE A 307 2.75 -11.53 -8.75
C ILE A 307 3.39 -10.31 -9.41
N LEU A 308 3.37 -9.18 -8.69
CA LEU A 308 3.58 -7.86 -9.26
C LEU A 308 5.01 -7.33 -9.11
N ASN A 309 5.82 -7.89 -8.21
CA ASN A 309 7.21 -7.48 -8.00
C ASN A 309 8.18 -8.62 -8.37
N LYS A 310 8.94 -8.42 -9.46
CA LYS A 310 9.89 -9.42 -9.98
C LYS A 310 10.92 -9.86 -8.94
N ASN A 311 11.41 -8.94 -8.11
CA ASN A 311 12.44 -9.25 -7.12
C ASN A 311 11.88 -10.14 -6.01
N PHE A 312 10.71 -9.80 -5.47
CA PHE A 312 10.03 -10.65 -4.49
C PHE A 312 9.65 -12.01 -5.07
N ARG A 313 9.16 -12.06 -6.32
CA ARG A 313 8.83 -13.31 -7.01
C ARG A 313 10.03 -14.25 -7.12
N LEU A 314 11.20 -13.71 -7.47
CA LEU A 314 12.44 -14.48 -7.58
C LEU A 314 12.90 -14.98 -6.21
N ALA A 315 12.88 -14.12 -5.18
CA ALA A 315 13.24 -14.52 -3.83
C ALA A 315 12.31 -15.61 -3.28
N PHE A 316 10.99 -15.51 -3.51
CA PHE A 316 10.05 -16.54 -3.10
C PHE A 316 10.30 -17.87 -3.81
N LYS A 317 10.62 -17.84 -5.11
CA LYS A 317 11.01 -19.04 -5.86
C LYS A 317 12.29 -19.67 -5.29
N ASN A 318 13.31 -18.86 -4.99
CA ASN A 318 14.56 -19.34 -4.42
C ASN A 318 14.35 -19.95 -3.03
N ILE A 319 13.56 -19.30 -2.17
CA ILE A 319 13.21 -19.84 -0.85
C ILE A 319 12.50 -21.19 -0.99
N PHE A 320 11.52 -21.30 -1.89
CA PHE A 320 10.79 -22.54 -2.08
C PHE A 320 11.69 -23.67 -2.62
N LEU A 321 12.61 -23.36 -3.54
CA LEU A 321 13.60 -24.32 -4.03
C LEU A 321 14.58 -24.77 -2.94
N SER A 322 15.05 -23.84 -2.09
CA SER A 322 15.90 -24.20 -0.95
C SER A 322 15.17 -25.10 0.05
N PHE A 323 13.89 -24.83 0.36
CA PHE A 323 13.10 -25.72 1.19
C PHE A 323 12.90 -27.09 0.56
N LYS A 324 12.64 -27.16 -0.76
CA LYS A 324 12.52 -28.44 -1.46
C LYS A 324 13.81 -29.26 -1.36
N ASN A 325 14.98 -28.62 -1.45
CA ASN A 325 16.27 -29.29 -1.33
C ASN A 325 16.61 -29.72 0.11
N ILE A 326 15.98 -29.13 1.13
CA ILE A 326 16.19 -29.51 2.55
C ILE A 326 15.26 -30.65 2.97
N PHE A 327 14.03 -30.69 2.44
CA PHE A 327 13.01 -31.67 2.85
C PHE A 327 12.92 -32.92 1.94
N PHE A 328 13.54 -32.92 0.76
CA PHE A 328 13.58 -34.05 -0.17
C PHE A 328 15.01 -34.60 -0.41
N VAL A 329 15.90 -34.39 0.55
CA VAL A 329 17.15 -35.16 0.74
C VAL A 329 16.95 -35.97 2.01
#